data_AF-A0A0D9XW05-F1
#
_entry.id   AF-A0A0D9XW05-F1
#
_cell.length_a   1.000
_cell.length_b   1.000
_cell.length_c   1.000
_cell.angle_alpha   90.00
_cell.angle_beta   90.00
_cell.angle_gamma   90.00
#
_symmetry.space_group_name_H-M   'P 1'
#
loop_
_entity.id
_entity.type
_entity.pdbx_description
1 polymer ?
#
loop_
_entity_poly.entity_id
_entity_poly.type
_entity_poly.pdbx_seq_one_letter_code
_entity_poly.pdbx_strand_id
1 'polypeptide(L)'
;MKHQALSGGDASVPAQPMRASRSTTAAMPPAKARPVAASTRRAVRVSGNSKEKTPELELEALRREVERLLRRNKELEQQLTLSHRTVAQLRQQQQVAEACSSIPRPPSPPPPPPPRGIPQGQGVPVPPPPPPKPNSNSSRRPPRLHPYSSKATALVDMYKSLSLTNTTNSNTATSGIVGELQNRSTHLLAIKADVESKAGLINHLIAKVHQTTYSDVEQSDETAVLKHFSWPERKADALREAAFEYRHLNSLLTQISKSDDITTLASCEATLTTTSALQHKLEKSMARLVNLRSSAMPSYKEFRIPTDWMLDSGIASKMRLASLKLAKVYMKRSLKELDRETGGETLLAQSVRFAYRVHQFAGGLDCEAMRLFEDLMQRARLASSPP
;
A
#
# COMPACT_ATOMS: atom_id res chain seq x y z
N MET A 1 23.36 48.16 45.49
CA MET A 1 24.54 48.62 46.25
C MET A 1 25.39 47.40 46.55
N LYS A 2 26.54 47.24 45.86
CA LYS A 2 27.91 47.38 46.42
C LYS A 2 28.43 46.05 47.01
N HIS A 3 29.58 45.45 46.72
CA HIS A 3 30.78 45.59 45.86
C HIS A 3 31.47 44.19 45.91
N GLN A 4 32.10 43.64 44.84
CA GLN A 4 33.56 43.65 44.53
C GLN A 4 34.43 42.91 45.59
N ALA A 5 35.50 42.14 45.35
CA ALA A 5 36.51 42.03 44.28
C ALA A 5 37.32 40.70 44.50
N LEU A 6 37.78 39.97 43.47
CA LEU A 6 39.12 39.96 42.80
C LEU A 6 40.29 39.21 43.48
N SER A 7 41.13 38.64 42.60
CA SER A 7 42.50 38.09 42.75
C SER A 7 42.56 36.56 42.97
N GLY A 8 43.32 35.74 42.24
CA GLY A 8 44.47 35.95 41.34
C GLY A 8 45.45 34.80 41.61
N GLY A 9 45.89 34.04 40.60
CA GLY A 9 46.78 32.90 40.81
C GLY A 9 47.24 32.23 39.51
N ASP A 10 48.42 32.65 39.07
CA ASP A 10 49.21 32.21 37.92
C ASP A 10 50.04 30.95 38.26
N ALA A 11 50.22 30.01 37.31
CA ALA A 11 51.33 29.04 37.30
C ALA A 11 51.39 28.17 36.01
N SER A 12 52.23 28.63 35.08
CA SER A 12 53.30 27.91 34.35
C SER A 12 53.17 26.44 33.93
N VAL A 13 53.34 26.28 32.60
CA VAL A 13 53.78 25.12 31.81
C VAL A 13 55.26 24.79 32.07
N PRO A 14 55.70 23.54 31.83
CA PRO A 14 56.89 23.38 30.99
C PRO A 14 56.74 22.33 29.88
N ALA A 15 57.53 22.56 28.83
CA ALA A 15 57.57 21.87 27.55
C ALA A 15 58.48 20.62 27.55
N GLN A 16 58.04 19.59 26.82
CA GLN A 16 58.73 18.73 25.82
C GLN A 16 60.20 18.27 26.00
N PRO A 17 60.58 17.05 25.51
CA PRO A 17 60.89 16.90 24.07
C PRO A 17 60.59 15.55 23.39
N MET A 18 60.61 15.61 22.06
CA MET A 18 60.51 14.51 21.10
C MET A 18 61.81 13.69 20.98
N ARG A 19 61.71 12.42 20.53
CA ARG A 19 62.17 11.91 19.20
C ARG A 19 62.72 10.47 19.25
N ALA A 20 62.36 9.73 18.20
CA ALA A 20 63.19 8.78 17.42
C ALA A 20 62.74 7.30 17.36
N SER A 21 62.59 6.88 16.11
CA SER A 21 62.21 5.59 15.55
C SER A 21 63.32 4.52 15.65
N ARG A 22 62.96 3.23 15.72
CA ARG A 22 63.30 2.21 14.69
C ARG A 22 62.87 0.79 15.09
N SER A 23 62.52 0.06 14.04
CA SER A 23 62.19 -1.36 13.91
C SER A 23 63.42 -2.27 13.84
N THR A 24 63.27 -3.54 14.24
CA THR A 24 64.09 -4.72 13.84
C THR A 24 63.35 -6.00 14.28
N THR A 25 62.67 -6.69 13.36
CA THR A 25 63.00 -8.02 12.79
C THR A 25 63.29 -9.14 13.81
N ALA A 26 62.40 -10.13 13.90
CA ALA A 26 62.70 -11.47 14.38
C ALA A 26 61.95 -12.51 13.52
N ALA A 27 62.69 -13.56 13.15
CA ALA A 27 62.41 -14.53 12.09
C ALA A 27 61.54 -15.72 12.53
N MET A 28 60.93 -16.38 11.52
CA MET A 28 60.29 -17.71 11.60
C MET A 28 61.29 -18.84 11.90
N PRO A 29 60.80 -20.05 12.28
CA PRO A 29 60.84 -21.19 11.34
C PRO A 29 59.57 -22.12 11.48
N PRO A 30 59.48 -23.33 10.88
CA PRO A 30 58.67 -23.56 9.68
C PRO A 30 57.51 -24.56 9.84
N ALA A 31 56.67 -24.59 8.80
CA ALA A 31 55.45 -25.35 8.64
C ALA A 31 55.61 -26.89 8.52
N LYS A 32 54.62 -27.63 9.04
CA LYS A 32 54.27 -28.99 8.60
C LYS A 32 53.02 -28.92 7.72
N ALA A 33 53.13 -29.50 6.52
CA ALA A 33 52.14 -29.54 5.47
C ALA A 33 51.05 -30.62 5.66
N ARG A 34 49.82 -30.33 5.19
CA ARG A 34 48.86 -31.28 4.58
C ARG A 34 47.81 -30.49 3.78
N PRO A 35 47.13 -31.09 2.78
CA PRO A 35 46.99 -30.48 1.47
C PRO A 35 45.63 -29.82 1.27
N VAL A 36 45.65 -28.77 0.43
CA VAL A 36 44.49 -28.05 -0.09
C VAL A 36 43.89 -28.85 -1.23
N ALA A 37 42.61 -29.20 -1.12
CA ALA A 37 41.80 -29.65 -2.26
C ALA A 37 41.48 -28.43 -3.13
N ALA A 38 41.87 -28.50 -4.40
CA ALA A 38 41.79 -27.44 -5.39
C ALA A 38 40.34 -26.99 -5.65
N SER A 39 40.07 -25.70 -5.41
CA SER A 39 38.91 -25.01 -5.99
C SER A 39 39.37 -24.35 -7.30
N THR A 40 39.18 -25.05 -8.41
CA THR A 40 39.45 -24.52 -9.75
C THR A 40 38.39 -23.46 -10.09
N ARG A 41 38.67 -22.18 -9.80
CA ARG A 41 37.93 -21.07 -10.39
C ARG A 41 38.46 -20.83 -11.81
N ARG A 42 37.72 -21.33 -12.79
CA ARG A 42 37.98 -21.11 -14.22
C ARG A 42 37.60 -19.67 -14.57
N ALA A 43 38.60 -18.81 -14.77
CA ALA A 43 38.43 -17.49 -15.38
C ALA A 43 38.07 -17.69 -16.87
N VAL A 44 36.89 -17.27 -17.30
CA VAL A 44 36.50 -17.25 -18.71
C VAL A 44 36.72 -15.84 -19.25
N ARG A 45 37.77 -15.69 -20.07
CA ARG A 45 37.91 -14.58 -21.01
C ARG A 45 36.82 -14.71 -22.06
N VAL A 46 36.04 -13.65 -22.25
CA VAL A 46 35.12 -13.51 -23.38
C VAL A 46 35.95 -13.08 -24.60
N SER A 47 36.05 -13.98 -25.57
CA SER A 47 36.45 -13.70 -26.95
C SER A 47 35.28 -14.10 -27.84
N GLY A 48 34.78 -13.14 -28.62
CA GLY A 48 33.70 -13.37 -29.57
C GLY A 48 34.17 -14.20 -30.77
N ASN A 49 33.37 -15.16 -31.22
CA ASN A 49 32.47 -14.99 -32.36
C ASN A 49 31.78 -16.34 -32.71
N SER A 50 30.49 -16.27 -33.07
CA SER A 50 29.77 -17.18 -33.99
C SER A 50 29.52 -18.65 -33.62
N LYS A 51 28.27 -18.99 -33.26
CA LYS A 51 27.36 -19.88 -34.05
C LYS A 51 26.08 -20.22 -33.28
N GLU A 52 24.95 -19.94 -33.92
CA GLU A 52 23.60 -20.42 -33.58
C GLU A 52 23.57 -21.95 -33.40
N LYS A 53 23.67 -22.42 -32.14
CA LYS A 53 23.34 -23.80 -31.74
C LYS A 53 22.99 -23.95 -30.26
N THR A 54 22.97 -22.84 -29.52
CA THR A 54 22.82 -22.75 -28.07
C THR A 54 21.39 -22.93 -27.51
N PRO A 55 20.29 -22.54 -28.18
CA PRO A 55 18.98 -22.54 -27.52
C PRO A 55 18.39 -23.96 -27.36
N GLU A 56 18.78 -24.90 -28.22
CA GLU A 56 18.23 -26.26 -28.21
C GLU A 56 18.83 -27.12 -27.07
N LEU A 57 20.12 -26.94 -26.78
CA LEU A 57 20.78 -27.60 -25.65
C LEU A 57 20.30 -27.07 -24.30
N GLU A 58 20.02 -25.76 -24.22
CA GLU A 58 19.43 -25.14 -23.04
C GLU A 58 17.98 -25.62 -22.81
N LEU A 59 17.19 -25.72 -23.88
CA LEU A 59 15.83 -26.26 -23.81
C LEU A 59 15.82 -27.72 -23.32
N GLU A 60 16.76 -28.53 -23.81
CA GLU A 60 16.89 -29.92 -23.41
C GLU A 60 17.38 -30.06 -21.95
N ALA A 61 18.25 -29.17 -21.48
CA ALA A 61 18.64 -29.10 -20.07
C ALA A 61 17.46 -28.71 -19.16
N LEU A 62 16.65 -27.74 -19.58
CA LEU A 62 15.43 -27.33 -18.89
C LEU A 62 14.39 -28.46 -18.82
N ARG A 63 14.20 -29.23 -19.91
CA ARG A 63 13.32 -30.40 -19.92
C ARG A 63 13.74 -31.45 -18.90
N ARG A 64 15.04 -31.78 -18.84
CA ARG A 64 15.57 -32.73 -17.84
C ARG A 64 15.38 -32.23 -16.42
N GLU A 65 15.54 -30.93 -16.18
CA GLU A 65 15.33 -30.35 -14.86
C GLU A 65 13.86 -30.39 -14.44
N VAL A 66 12.93 -30.12 -15.36
CA VAL A 66 11.49 -30.26 -15.11
C VAL A 66 11.14 -31.71 -14.76
N GLU A 67 11.67 -32.70 -15.48
CA GLU A 67 11.44 -34.12 -15.16
C GLU A 67 12.03 -34.52 -13.80
N ARG A 68 13.19 -33.97 -13.44
CA ARG A 68 13.79 -34.17 -12.12
C ARG A 68 12.89 -33.59 -11.02
N LEU A 69 12.36 -32.39 -11.22
CA LEU A 69 11.44 -31.72 -10.29
C LEU A 69 10.11 -32.47 -10.16
N LEU A 70 9.54 -32.97 -11.26
CA LEU A 70 8.33 -33.79 -11.24
C LEU A 70 8.52 -35.08 -10.44
N ARG A 71 9.66 -35.77 -10.61
CA ARG A 71 10.00 -36.95 -9.80
C ARG A 71 10.09 -36.61 -8.31
N ARG A 72 10.74 -35.48 -7.98
CA ARG A 72 10.85 -35.04 -6.58
C ARG A 72 9.50 -34.67 -5.98
N ASN A 73 8.62 -34.02 -6.73
CA ASN A 73 7.26 -33.71 -6.28
C ASN A 73 6.46 -34.99 -6.00
N LYS A 74 6.54 -35.99 -6.90
CA LYS A 74 5.87 -37.29 -6.69
C LYS A 74 6.37 -38.01 -5.43
N GLU A 75 7.66 -37.93 -5.14
CA GLU A 75 8.25 -38.48 -3.91
C GLU A 75 7.76 -37.75 -2.66
N LEU A 76 7.68 -36.42 -2.70
CA LEU A 76 7.15 -35.62 -1.60
C LEU A 76 5.65 -35.89 -1.35
N GLU A 77 4.85 -36.07 -2.39
CA GLU A 77 3.43 -36.45 -2.28
C GLU A 77 3.26 -37.82 -1.60
N GLN A 78 4.13 -38.79 -1.94
CA GLN A 78 4.15 -40.09 -1.28
C GLN A 78 4.53 -39.95 0.20
N GLN A 79 5.56 -39.16 0.51
CA GLN A 79 5.98 -38.92 1.89
C GLN A 79 4.89 -38.22 2.73
N LEU A 80 4.16 -37.28 2.12
CA LEU A 80 3.01 -36.62 2.75
C LEU A 80 1.88 -37.62 3.03
N THR A 81 1.59 -38.49 2.06
CA THR A 81 0.56 -39.54 2.20
C THR A 81 0.89 -40.50 3.33
N LEU A 82 2.15 -40.93 3.43
CA LEU A 82 2.61 -41.78 4.53
C LEU A 82 2.50 -41.05 5.87
N SER A 83 2.90 -39.78 5.93
CA SER A 83 2.80 -38.95 7.15
C SER A 83 1.35 -38.80 7.61
N HIS A 84 0.41 -38.54 6.69
CA HIS A 84 -1.01 -38.47 7.01
C HIS A 84 -1.55 -39.80 7.55
N ARG A 85 -1.14 -40.93 6.97
CA ARG A 85 -1.53 -42.26 7.46
C ARG A 85 -1.00 -42.50 8.88
N THR A 86 0.25 -42.16 9.16
CA THR A 86 0.84 -42.28 10.50
C THR A 86 0.08 -41.42 11.52
N VAL A 87 -0.23 -40.18 11.19
CA VAL A 87 -1.01 -39.29 12.07
C VAL A 87 -2.42 -39.84 12.32
N ALA A 88 -3.08 -40.38 11.30
CA ALA A 88 -4.39 -41.02 11.47
C ALA A 88 -4.33 -42.23 12.41
N GLN A 89 -3.27 -43.06 12.29
CA GLN A 89 -3.06 -44.23 13.14
C GLN A 89 -2.75 -43.85 14.60
N LEU A 90 -1.98 -42.78 14.82
CA LEU A 90 -1.72 -42.25 16.17
C LEU A 90 -3.00 -41.71 16.81
N ARG A 91 -3.84 -40.99 16.05
CA ARG A 91 -5.15 -40.52 16.52
C ARG A 91 -6.07 -41.67 16.91
N GLN A 92 -6.10 -42.74 16.12
CA GLN A 92 -6.92 -43.91 16.42
C GLN A 92 -6.42 -44.65 17.68
N GLN A 93 -5.10 -44.78 17.88
CA GLN A 93 -4.54 -45.34 19.12
C GLN A 93 -4.89 -44.48 20.35
N GLN A 94 -4.88 -43.15 20.21
CA GLN A 94 -5.25 -42.26 21.30
C GLN A 94 -6.74 -42.39 21.68
N GLN A 95 -7.63 -42.53 20.71
CA GLN A 95 -9.07 -42.77 20.96
C GLN A 95 -9.34 -44.13 21.63
N VAL A 96 -8.60 -45.19 21.25
CA VAL A 96 -8.72 -46.52 21.89
C VAL A 96 -8.18 -46.50 23.33
N ALA A 97 -7.09 -45.76 23.57
CA ALA A 97 -6.53 -45.58 24.92
C ALA A 97 -7.47 -44.79 25.84
N GLU A 98 -8.16 -43.76 25.31
CA GLU A 98 -9.18 -43.02 26.06
C GLU A 98 -10.44 -43.87 26.32
N ALA A 99 -10.86 -44.72 25.38
CA ALA A 99 -11.99 -45.63 25.58
C ALA A 99 -11.72 -46.70 26.66
N CYS A 100 -10.48 -47.20 26.78
CA CYS A 100 -10.12 -48.19 27.81
C CYS A 100 -9.94 -47.60 29.23
N SER A 101 -9.95 -46.27 29.40
CA SER A 101 -9.68 -45.59 30.69
C SER A 101 -10.91 -44.88 31.31
N SER A 102 -12.10 -45.03 30.73
CA SER A 102 -13.28 -44.28 31.19
C SER A 102 -14.11 -45.04 32.25
N ILE A 103 -13.87 -44.69 33.53
CA ILE A 103 -14.88 -44.78 34.60
C ILE A 103 -16.03 -43.82 34.24
N PRO A 104 -17.32 -44.22 34.29
CA PRO A 104 -18.42 -43.33 33.91
C PRO A 104 -18.58 -42.21 34.94
N ARG A 105 -18.29 -40.98 34.50
CA ARG A 105 -18.59 -39.73 35.25
C ARG A 105 -20.07 -39.39 35.05
N PRO A 106 -20.80 -38.95 36.09
CA PRO A 106 -22.22 -38.60 35.97
C PRO A 106 -22.42 -37.41 35.01
N PRO A 107 -23.55 -37.34 34.29
CA PRO A 107 -23.78 -36.31 33.28
C PRO A 107 -23.93 -34.93 33.92
N SER A 108 -23.22 -33.95 33.37
CA SER A 108 -23.41 -32.53 33.66
C SER A 108 -24.81 -32.06 33.22
N PRO A 109 -25.48 -31.17 33.97
CA PRO A 109 -26.82 -30.69 33.63
C PRO A 109 -26.83 -29.86 32.34
N PRO A 110 -27.94 -29.89 31.56
CA PRO A 110 -28.04 -29.23 30.27
C PRO A 110 -28.14 -27.69 30.39
N PRO A 111 -27.65 -26.93 29.39
CA PRO A 111 -27.85 -25.48 29.32
C PRO A 111 -29.32 -25.11 29.05
N PRO A 112 -29.76 -23.90 29.48
CA PRO A 112 -31.14 -23.45 29.32
C PRO A 112 -31.53 -23.27 27.84
N PRO A 113 -32.80 -23.55 27.47
CA PRO A 113 -33.26 -23.52 26.08
C PRO A 113 -33.44 -22.09 25.54
N PRO A 114 -33.20 -21.85 24.24
CA PRO A 114 -33.60 -20.62 23.55
C PRO A 114 -35.12 -20.57 23.36
N PRO A 115 -35.75 -19.39 23.32
CA PRO A 115 -37.18 -19.28 23.00
C PRO A 115 -37.46 -19.71 21.54
N ARG A 116 -38.23 -20.80 21.38
CA ARG A 116 -39.06 -21.10 20.19
C ARG A 116 -40.45 -20.50 20.50
N GLY A 117 -41.16 -19.71 19.70
CA GLY A 117 -41.28 -19.60 18.24
C GLY A 117 -42.63 -20.21 17.84
N ILE A 118 -43.64 -19.43 17.41
CA ILE A 118 -44.81 -19.88 16.61
C ILE A 118 -45.40 -18.66 15.82
N PRO A 119 -46.27 -18.81 14.79
CA PRO A 119 -45.91 -18.98 13.38
C PRO A 119 -46.61 -18.01 12.40
N GLN A 120 -46.16 -18.04 11.15
CA GLN A 120 -46.89 -17.83 9.89
C GLN A 120 -48.06 -16.82 9.82
N GLY A 121 -47.86 -15.78 9.02
CA GLY A 121 -48.93 -15.05 8.33
C GLY A 121 -48.53 -14.80 6.88
N GLN A 122 -49.20 -15.49 5.96
CA GLN A 122 -49.21 -15.16 4.52
C GLN A 122 -49.77 -13.75 4.30
N GLY A 123 -49.36 -13.10 3.22
CA GLY A 123 -50.12 -11.99 2.64
C GLY A 123 -49.26 -10.83 2.17
N VAL A 124 -48.88 -10.87 0.89
CA VAL A 124 -48.53 -9.69 0.11
C VAL A 124 -49.82 -8.90 -0.17
N PRO A 125 -49.85 -7.57 0.03
CA PRO A 125 -50.75 -6.70 -0.73
C PRO A 125 -49.95 -5.85 -1.73
N VAL A 126 -50.46 -5.86 -2.95
CA VAL A 126 -50.09 -5.08 -4.12
C VAL A 126 -50.17 -3.56 -3.84
N PRO A 127 -49.31 -2.72 -4.44
CA PRO A 127 -49.38 -1.27 -4.29
C PRO A 127 -50.66 -0.68 -4.91
N PRO A 128 -51.18 0.44 -4.36
CA PRO A 128 -52.38 1.09 -4.88
C PRO A 128 -52.15 1.74 -6.26
N PRO A 129 -53.19 1.81 -7.12
CA PRO A 129 -53.11 2.34 -8.48
C PRO A 129 -53.03 3.88 -8.55
N PRO A 130 -52.44 4.44 -9.62
CA PRO A 130 -52.31 5.87 -9.84
C PRO A 130 -53.63 6.55 -10.31
N PRO A 131 -53.81 7.86 -10.05
CA PRO A 131 -55.00 8.62 -10.45
C PRO A 131 -55.04 8.97 -11.96
N PRO A 132 -56.25 9.12 -12.54
CA PRO A 132 -56.45 9.36 -13.98
C PRO A 132 -56.26 10.81 -14.43
N LYS A 133 -55.89 10.98 -15.70
CA LYS A 133 -55.74 12.27 -16.41
C LYS A 133 -57.11 12.78 -16.93
N PRO A 134 -57.35 14.11 -16.94
CA PRO A 134 -58.48 14.68 -17.65
C PRO A 134 -58.20 14.85 -19.16
N ASN A 135 -59.26 14.67 -19.95
CA ASN A 135 -59.31 14.72 -21.40
C ASN A 135 -60.28 15.85 -21.84
N SER A 136 -60.26 16.19 -23.14
CA SER A 136 -61.22 17.05 -23.89
C SER A 136 -60.91 18.57 -23.90
N ASN A 137 -60.96 19.32 -24.99
CA ASN A 137 -61.17 19.12 -26.43
C ASN A 137 -60.87 20.48 -27.10
N SER A 138 -60.34 20.52 -28.33
CA SER A 138 -60.84 21.47 -29.36
C SER A 138 -60.23 21.18 -30.73
N SER A 139 -61.14 21.06 -31.68
CA SER A 139 -61.02 20.73 -33.10
C SER A 139 -60.44 21.87 -33.95
N ARG A 140 -59.61 21.55 -34.96
CA ARG A 140 -59.90 21.77 -36.41
C ARG A 140 -58.65 21.72 -37.29
N ARG A 141 -58.82 21.12 -38.47
CA ARG A 141 -57.93 21.08 -39.64
C ARG A 141 -58.82 21.39 -40.88
N PRO A 142 -58.29 21.50 -42.12
CA PRO A 142 -57.51 22.56 -42.82
C PRO A 142 -58.35 23.23 -43.95
N PRO A 143 -57.78 23.91 -44.99
CA PRO A 143 -57.27 23.21 -46.20
C PRO A 143 -56.05 23.87 -46.91
N ARG A 144 -55.77 23.39 -48.14
CA ARG A 144 -54.53 23.31 -48.95
C ARG A 144 -54.29 24.45 -50.00
N LEU A 145 -53.01 24.56 -50.42
CA LEU A 145 -52.40 24.74 -51.79
C LEU A 145 -52.37 26.08 -52.60
N HIS A 146 -51.14 26.35 -53.12
CA HIS A 146 -50.69 27.06 -54.37
C HIS A 146 -50.66 28.62 -54.44
N PRO A 147 -49.94 29.26 -55.42
CA PRO A 147 -48.58 29.04 -55.99
C PRO A 147 -47.75 30.36 -56.20
N TYR A 148 -46.46 30.20 -56.54
CA TYR A 148 -45.51 31.11 -57.23
C TYR A 148 -45.90 32.59 -57.51
N SER A 149 -45.13 33.53 -56.94
CA SER A 149 -45.01 34.93 -57.40
C SER A 149 -43.54 35.28 -57.67
N SER A 150 -43.33 36.04 -58.75
CA SER A 150 -42.14 36.13 -59.58
C SER A 150 -41.06 37.08 -59.04
N LYS A 151 -39.80 36.62 -58.99
CA LYS A 151 -38.60 37.41 -58.62
C LYS A 151 -38.24 38.50 -59.64
N ALA A 152 -38.90 38.53 -60.80
CA ALA A 152 -38.60 39.47 -61.89
C ALA A 152 -39.09 40.90 -61.61
N THR A 153 -40.14 41.08 -60.81
CA THR A 153 -40.71 42.42 -60.53
C THR A 153 -39.85 43.22 -59.54
N ALA A 154 -39.15 42.55 -58.63
CA ALA A 154 -38.29 43.20 -57.63
C ALA A 154 -37.02 43.84 -58.23
N LEU A 155 -36.49 43.30 -59.33
CA LEU A 155 -35.29 43.84 -59.98
C LEU A 155 -35.60 45.10 -60.81
N VAL A 156 -36.81 45.19 -61.38
CA VAL A 156 -37.23 46.34 -62.19
C VAL A 156 -37.48 47.57 -61.32
N ASP A 157 -38.03 47.39 -60.10
CA ASP A 157 -38.23 48.48 -59.15
C ASP A 157 -36.89 49.01 -58.59
N MET A 158 -35.91 48.13 -58.37
CA MET A 158 -34.59 48.52 -57.86
C MET A 158 -33.80 49.35 -58.89
N TYR A 159 -33.89 49.01 -60.18
CA TYR A 159 -33.25 49.77 -61.25
C TYR A 159 -33.87 51.17 -61.46
N LYS A 160 -35.19 51.31 -61.31
CA LYS A 160 -35.87 52.62 -61.37
C LYS A 160 -35.45 53.53 -60.21
N SER A 161 -35.25 53.01 -59.00
CA SER A 161 -34.80 53.82 -57.86
C SER A 161 -33.39 54.37 -58.02
N LEU A 162 -32.47 53.62 -58.65
CA LEU A 162 -31.09 54.06 -58.90
C LEU A 162 -30.97 55.11 -60.01
N SER A 163 -31.87 55.08 -60.99
CA SER A 163 -31.83 56.01 -62.14
C SER A 163 -32.34 57.42 -61.82
N LEU A 164 -33.14 57.62 -60.76
CA LEU A 164 -33.66 58.94 -60.39
C LEU A 164 -32.74 59.74 -59.46
N THR A 165 -31.72 59.12 -58.86
CA THR A 165 -30.87 59.78 -57.85
C THR A 165 -29.64 60.51 -58.41
N ASN A 166 -29.40 60.47 -59.73
CA ASN A 166 -28.12 60.88 -60.30
C ASN A 166 -28.04 62.36 -60.75
N THR A 167 -29.02 63.22 -60.43
CA THR A 167 -29.05 64.60 -60.98
C THR A 167 -29.02 65.73 -59.95
N THR A 168 -29.17 65.45 -58.66
CA THR A 168 -29.00 66.47 -57.62
C THR A 168 -28.60 65.75 -56.35
N ASN A 169 -27.32 65.73 -55.95
CA ASN A 169 -26.90 65.46 -54.56
C ASN A 169 -25.38 65.27 -54.34
N SER A 170 -24.55 66.26 -54.66
CA SER A 170 -23.17 66.30 -54.14
C SER A 170 -23.12 66.58 -52.62
N ASN A 171 -24.13 67.25 -52.05
CA ASN A 171 -24.17 67.62 -50.63
C ASN A 171 -24.74 66.53 -49.69
N THR A 172 -25.51 65.56 -50.20
CA THR A 172 -26.00 64.44 -49.36
C THR A 172 -25.04 63.27 -49.34
N ALA A 173 -24.19 63.09 -50.36
CA ALA A 173 -23.09 62.13 -50.30
C ALA A 173 -22.06 62.51 -49.23
N THR A 174 -21.72 63.81 -49.11
CA THR A 174 -20.83 64.32 -48.05
C THR A 174 -21.50 64.28 -46.67
N SER A 175 -22.79 64.63 -46.56
CA SER A 175 -23.58 64.47 -45.32
C SER A 175 -23.72 63.00 -44.89
N GLY A 176 -23.86 62.07 -45.84
CA GLY A 176 -23.90 60.63 -45.59
C GLY A 176 -22.56 60.08 -45.11
N ILE A 177 -21.45 60.46 -45.75
CA ILE A 177 -20.09 60.08 -45.33
C ILE A 177 -19.78 60.65 -43.94
N VAL A 178 -20.11 61.92 -43.69
CA VAL A 178 -19.90 62.57 -42.39
C VAL A 178 -20.78 61.95 -41.31
N GLY A 179 -22.04 61.64 -41.61
CA GLY A 179 -22.95 60.95 -40.70
C GLY A 179 -22.49 59.52 -40.38
N GLU A 180 -22.01 58.78 -41.39
CA GLU A 180 -21.45 57.43 -41.20
C GLU A 180 -20.16 57.48 -40.35
N LEU A 181 -19.30 58.47 -40.58
CA LEU A 181 -18.08 58.69 -39.80
C LEU A 181 -18.40 59.06 -38.35
N GLN A 182 -19.38 59.94 -38.13
CA GLN A 182 -19.85 60.33 -36.80
C GLN A 182 -20.44 59.12 -36.07
N ASN A 183 -21.28 58.33 -36.73
CA ASN A 183 -21.88 57.12 -36.17
C ASN A 183 -20.81 56.07 -35.79
N ARG A 184 -19.83 55.83 -36.68
CA ARG A 184 -18.67 54.97 -36.38
C ARG A 184 -17.86 55.50 -35.20
N SER A 185 -17.63 56.81 -35.14
CA SER A 185 -16.91 57.46 -34.04
C SER A 185 -17.66 57.29 -32.71
N THR A 186 -18.98 57.50 -32.70
CA THR A 186 -19.82 57.25 -31.52
C THR A 186 -19.80 55.79 -31.10
N HIS A 187 -19.89 54.85 -32.04
CA HIS A 187 -19.81 53.42 -31.74
C HIS A 187 -18.46 53.02 -31.14
N LEU A 188 -17.35 53.54 -31.66
CA LEU A 188 -16.01 53.29 -31.13
C LEU A 188 -15.83 53.88 -29.74
N LEU A 189 -16.37 55.07 -29.47
CA LEU A 189 -16.36 55.67 -28.14
C LEU A 189 -17.18 54.86 -27.15
N ALA A 190 -18.32 54.31 -27.56
CA ALA A 190 -19.14 53.43 -26.72
C ALA A 190 -18.39 52.12 -26.39
N ILE A 191 -17.72 51.50 -27.37
CA ILE A 191 -16.90 50.30 -27.13
C ILE A 191 -15.75 50.62 -26.18
N LYS A 192 -15.07 51.75 -26.37
CA LYS A 192 -13.97 52.18 -25.51
C LYS A 192 -14.45 52.39 -24.06
N ALA A 193 -15.55 53.11 -23.88
CA ALA A 193 -16.15 53.33 -22.56
C ALA A 193 -16.58 52.01 -21.89
N ASP A 194 -17.11 51.05 -22.67
CA ASP A 194 -17.52 49.75 -22.15
C ASP A 194 -16.34 48.89 -21.69
N VAL A 195 -15.27 48.86 -22.50
CA VAL A 195 -14.02 48.19 -22.15
C VAL A 195 -13.40 48.81 -20.91
N GLU A 196 -13.33 50.15 -20.82
CA GLU A 196 -12.79 50.85 -19.65
C GLU A 196 -13.63 50.59 -18.39
N SER A 197 -14.96 50.57 -18.50
CA SER A 197 -15.87 50.32 -17.38
C SER A 197 -15.83 48.87 -16.88
N LYS A 198 -15.82 47.89 -17.81
CA LYS A 198 -15.94 46.46 -17.48
C LYS A 198 -14.60 45.75 -17.30
N ALA A 199 -13.48 46.29 -17.79
CA ALA A 199 -12.17 45.66 -17.65
C ALA A 199 -11.79 45.40 -16.19
N GLY A 200 -12.08 46.35 -15.28
CA GLY A 200 -11.81 46.17 -13.85
C GLY A 200 -12.60 45.02 -13.23
N LEU A 201 -13.90 44.91 -13.58
CA LEU A 201 -14.76 43.82 -13.11
C LEU A 201 -14.29 42.47 -13.65
N ILE A 202 -13.95 42.39 -14.95
CA ILE A 202 -13.45 41.16 -15.58
C ILE A 202 -12.12 40.73 -14.95
N ASN A 203 -11.17 41.65 -14.76
CA ASN A 203 -9.89 41.35 -14.13
C ASN A 203 -10.06 40.93 -12.67
N HIS A 204 -10.99 41.55 -11.93
CA HIS A 204 -11.34 41.14 -10.57
C HIS A 204 -11.95 39.73 -10.54
N LEU A 205 -12.88 39.41 -11.46
CA LEU A 205 -13.48 38.08 -11.60
C LEU A 205 -12.42 37.02 -11.94
N ILE A 206 -11.51 37.32 -12.87
CA ILE A 206 -10.39 36.44 -13.22
C ILE A 206 -9.51 36.17 -11.98
N ALA A 207 -9.09 37.23 -11.29
CA ALA A 207 -8.29 37.09 -10.07
C ALA A 207 -9.02 36.29 -8.98
N LYS A 208 -10.32 36.53 -8.80
CA LYS A 208 -11.15 35.80 -7.85
C LYS A 208 -11.28 34.32 -8.21
N VAL A 209 -11.56 34.00 -9.48
CA VAL A 209 -11.63 32.61 -9.97
C VAL A 209 -10.31 31.88 -9.71
N HIS A 210 -9.16 32.50 -10.04
CA HIS A 210 -7.83 31.95 -9.79
C HIS A 210 -7.53 31.76 -8.30
N GLN A 211 -8.01 32.64 -7.41
CA GLN A 211 -7.87 32.47 -5.96
C GLN A 211 -8.80 31.40 -5.39
N THR A 212 -9.98 31.22 -5.97
CA THR A 212 -10.99 30.26 -5.49
C THR A 212 -10.75 28.81 -5.94
N THR A 213 -9.82 28.55 -6.86
CA THR A 213 -9.75 27.23 -7.52
C THR A 213 -9.16 26.08 -6.67
N TYR A 214 -8.65 26.32 -5.45
CA TYR A 214 -7.95 25.24 -4.72
C TYR A 214 -8.20 25.14 -3.20
N SER A 215 -9.00 26.01 -2.60
CA SER A 215 -9.10 26.06 -1.13
C SER A 215 -10.38 25.48 -0.53
N ASP A 216 -11.40 25.18 -1.34
CA ASP A 216 -12.74 24.82 -0.82
C ASP A 216 -13.49 23.84 -1.73
N VAL A 217 -12.86 22.69 -2.02
CA VAL A 217 -13.53 21.51 -2.60
C VAL A 217 -13.53 20.32 -1.64
N GLU A 218 -13.11 20.55 -0.40
CA GLU A 218 -13.17 19.56 0.65
C GLU A 218 -14.59 19.53 1.26
N GLN A 219 -15.40 18.60 0.76
CA GLN A 219 -16.38 17.79 1.53
C GLN A 219 -17.87 18.17 1.57
N SER A 220 -18.35 19.31 1.07
CA SER A 220 -19.79 19.62 1.23
C SER A 220 -20.71 19.21 0.06
N ASP A 221 -20.29 19.34 -1.21
CA ASP A 221 -21.23 19.24 -2.34
C ASP A 221 -21.22 17.92 -3.13
N GLU A 222 -20.24 17.04 -2.90
CA GLU A 222 -20.22 15.72 -3.56
C GLU A 222 -21.42 14.86 -3.13
N THR A 223 -21.78 14.89 -1.85
CA THR A 223 -22.91 14.09 -1.34
C THR A 223 -24.26 14.58 -1.87
N ALA A 224 -24.40 15.87 -2.20
CA ALA A 224 -25.64 16.43 -2.75
C ALA A 224 -25.85 16.01 -4.21
N VAL A 225 -24.78 16.04 -5.01
CA VAL A 225 -24.82 15.57 -6.41
C VAL A 225 -25.00 14.06 -6.46
N LEU A 226 -24.29 13.31 -5.59
CA LEU A 226 -24.36 11.84 -5.55
C LEU A 226 -25.69 11.30 -5.01
N LYS A 227 -26.47 12.07 -4.24
CA LYS A 227 -27.83 11.68 -3.80
C LYS A 227 -28.79 11.45 -4.97
N HIS A 228 -28.56 12.10 -6.10
CA HIS A 228 -29.40 11.93 -7.30
C HIS A 228 -28.97 10.73 -8.16
N PHE A 229 -27.80 10.15 -7.88
CA PHE A 229 -27.32 8.93 -8.53
C PHE A 229 -27.50 7.73 -7.59
N SER A 230 -27.73 6.54 -8.15
CA SER A 230 -27.69 5.29 -7.38
C SER A 230 -26.23 4.92 -7.07
N TRP A 231 -25.54 5.79 -6.31
CA TRP A 231 -24.13 5.64 -5.97
C TRP A 231 -23.96 4.57 -4.89
N PRO A 232 -23.11 3.54 -5.08
CA PRO A 232 -22.89 2.49 -4.09
C PRO A 232 -21.99 2.97 -2.93
N GLU A 233 -22.43 4.00 -2.21
CA GLU A 233 -21.65 4.68 -1.15
C GLU A 233 -21.04 3.69 -0.15
N ARG A 234 -21.86 2.77 0.38
CA ARG A 234 -21.40 1.72 1.31
C ARG A 234 -20.30 0.83 0.74
N LYS A 235 -20.36 0.52 -0.56
CA LYS A 235 -19.33 -0.27 -1.24
C LYS A 235 -18.06 0.55 -1.46
N ALA A 236 -18.19 1.82 -1.80
CA ALA A 236 -17.06 2.73 -1.93
C ALA A 236 -16.33 2.90 -0.59
N ASP A 237 -17.08 3.06 0.51
CA ASP A 237 -16.54 3.17 1.86
C ASP A 237 -15.81 1.90 2.29
N ALA A 238 -16.45 0.75 2.11
CA ALA A 238 -15.85 -0.55 2.40
C ALA A 238 -14.56 -0.77 1.59
N LEU A 239 -14.50 -0.31 0.34
CA LEU A 239 -13.30 -0.40 -0.49
C LEU A 239 -12.18 0.52 0.00
N ARG A 240 -12.52 1.75 0.42
CA ARG A 240 -11.56 2.69 1.01
C ARG A 240 -10.98 2.15 2.31
N GLU A 241 -11.81 1.61 3.18
CA GLU A 241 -11.39 0.99 4.44
C GLU A 241 -10.48 -0.22 4.18
N ALA A 242 -10.86 -1.13 3.28
CA ALA A 242 -10.04 -2.27 2.91
C ALA A 242 -8.67 -1.86 2.35
N ALA A 243 -8.64 -0.83 1.49
CA ALA A 243 -7.41 -0.33 0.90
C ALA A 243 -6.50 0.35 1.94
N PHE A 244 -7.09 1.10 2.88
CA PHE A 244 -6.36 1.72 3.98
C PHE A 244 -5.70 0.67 4.87
N GLU A 245 -6.45 -0.33 5.32
CA GLU A 245 -5.95 -1.41 6.17
C GLU A 245 -4.85 -2.23 5.50
N TYR A 246 -5.05 -2.59 4.22
CA TYR A 246 -4.02 -3.28 3.44
C TYR A 246 -2.75 -2.45 3.30
N ARG A 247 -2.86 -1.15 3.01
CA ARG A 247 -1.70 -0.25 2.90
C ARG A 247 -0.98 -0.09 4.23
N HIS A 248 -1.71 0.05 5.33
CA HIS A 248 -1.14 0.16 6.66
C HIS A 248 -0.28 -1.05 7.03
N LEU A 249 -0.82 -2.26 6.81
CA LEU A 249 -0.08 -3.50 7.05
C LEU A 249 1.16 -3.62 6.15
N ASN A 250 1.05 -3.29 4.86
CA ASN A 250 2.20 -3.32 3.96
C ASN A 250 3.26 -2.27 4.27
N SER A 251 2.87 -1.11 4.79
CA SER A 251 3.83 -0.08 5.23
C SER A 251 4.72 -0.63 6.34
N LEU A 252 4.13 -1.29 7.35
CA LEU A 252 4.87 -1.94 8.42
C LEU A 252 5.79 -3.07 7.90
N LEU A 253 5.28 -3.92 6.99
CA LEU A 253 6.10 -4.97 6.38
C LEU A 253 7.26 -4.40 5.56
N THR A 254 7.03 -3.31 4.84
CA THR A 254 8.04 -2.61 4.05
C THR A 254 9.10 -2.00 4.96
N GLN A 255 8.69 -1.41 6.09
CA GLN A 255 9.61 -0.90 7.11
C GLN A 255 10.55 -2.00 7.62
N ILE A 256 10.02 -3.19 7.94
CA ILE A 256 10.82 -4.33 8.40
C ILE A 256 11.68 -4.92 7.28
N SER A 257 11.16 -4.95 6.06
CA SER A 257 11.87 -5.49 4.90
C SER A 257 13.08 -4.64 4.54
N LYS A 258 12.92 -3.31 4.55
CA LYS A 258 13.99 -2.32 4.28
C LYS A 258 14.96 -2.15 5.45
N SER A 259 14.69 -2.79 6.58
CA SER A 259 15.42 -2.60 7.82
C SER A 259 16.80 -3.28 7.86
N ASP A 260 17.57 -3.22 6.78
CA ASP A 260 19.01 -3.45 6.85
C ASP A 260 19.66 -2.41 7.80
N ASP A 261 19.02 -1.25 7.94
CA ASP A 261 19.31 -0.19 8.91
C ASP A 261 19.30 -0.66 10.38
N ILE A 262 18.51 -1.68 10.74
CA ILE A 262 18.55 -2.22 12.11
C ILE A 262 19.93 -2.83 12.39
N THR A 263 20.54 -3.46 11.37
CA THR A 263 21.85 -4.11 11.52
C THR A 263 22.99 -3.08 11.52
N THR A 264 22.77 -1.88 10.98
CA THR A 264 23.77 -0.80 10.92
C THR A 264 23.76 0.12 12.14
N LEU A 265 22.79 -0.04 13.06
CA LEU A 265 22.75 0.70 14.33
C LEU A 265 24.04 0.48 15.13
N ALA A 266 24.68 1.58 15.52
CA ALA A 266 25.97 1.56 16.21
C ALA A 266 25.91 0.88 17.59
N SER A 267 24.75 0.90 18.27
CA SER A 267 24.55 0.31 19.59
C SER A 267 23.78 -1.01 19.54
N CYS A 268 24.23 -2.00 20.32
CA CYS A 268 23.54 -3.27 20.51
C CYS A 268 22.14 -3.06 21.09
N GLU A 269 22.05 -2.30 22.17
CA GLU A 269 20.79 -2.03 22.85
C GLU A 269 19.78 -1.34 21.93
N ALA A 270 20.23 -0.36 21.12
CA ALA A 270 19.38 0.30 20.14
C ALA A 270 18.82 -0.68 19.10
N THR A 271 19.63 -1.65 18.67
CA THR A 271 19.22 -2.72 17.74
C THR A 271 18.15 -3.61 18.36
N LEU A 272 18.38 -4.09 19.59
CA LEU A 272 17.49 -5.02 20.29
C LEU A 272 16.15 -4.36 20.67
N THR A 273 16.19 -3.11 21.14
CA THR A 273 14.99 -2.32 21.50
C THR A 273 14.15 -2.01 20.25
N THR A 274 14.76 -1.56 19.16
CA THR A 274 14.06 -1.29 17.90
C THR A 274 13.43 -2.56 17.32
N THR A 275 14.17 -3.67 17.32
CA THR A 275 13.68 -4.97 16.85
C THR A 275 12.49 -5.46 17.70
N SER A 276 12.57 -5.30 19.02
CA SER A 276 11.47 -5.64 19.94
C SER A 276 10.23 -4.77 19.74
N ALA A 277 10.42 -3.48 19.50
CA ALA A 277 9.33 -2.54 19.23
C ALA A 277 8.60 -2.88 17.91
N LEU A 278 9.35 -3.24 16.86
CA LEU A 278 8.76 -3.69 15.59
C LEU A 278 8.00 -5.01 15.74
N GLN A 279 8.52 -5.95 16.52
CA GLN A 279 7.83 -7.20 16.82
C GLN A 279 6.49 -6.94 17.54
N HIS A 280 6.48 -6.06 18.54
CA HIS A 280 5.24 -5.67 19.22
C HIS A 280 4.24 -4.99 18.28
N LYS A 281 4.72 -4.13 17.37
CA LYS A 281 3.87 -3.52 16.33
C LYS A 281 3.28 -4.57 15.38
N LEU A 282 4.04 -5.60 15.00
CA LEU A 282 3.54 -6.72 14.18
C LEU A 282 2.44 -7.49 14.90
N GLU A 283 2.66 -7.85 16.16
CA GLU A 283 1.68 -8.58 16.97
C GLU A 283 0.37 -7.80 17.12
N LYS A 284 0.47 -6.50 17.47
CA LYS A 284 -0.70 -5.63 17.56
C LYS A 284 -1.43 -5.52 16.22
N SER A 285 -0.69 -5.46 15.12
CA SER A 285 -1.27 -5.38 13.77
C SER A 285 -1.92 -6.69 13.33
N MET A 286 -1.37 -7.84 13.73
CA MET A 286 -1.96 -9.15 13.47
C MET A 286 -3.28 -9.30 14.24
N ALA A 287 -3.31 -8.92 15.51
CA ALA A 287 -4.53 -8.92 16.31
C ALA A 287 -5.62 -8.04 15.69
N ARG A 288 -5.25 -6.82 15.22
CA ARG A 288 -6.18 -5.95 14.48
C ARG A 288 -6.69 -6.62 13.20
N LEU A 289 -5.83 -7.26 12.42
CA LEU A 289 -6.22 -7.97 11.20
C LEU A 289 -7.21 -9.12 11.51
N VAL A 290 -6.99 -9.89 12.57
CA VAL A 290 -7.89 -10.98 12.97
C VAL A 290 -9.27 -10.42 13.35
N ASN A 291 -9.32 -9.30 14.07
CA ASN A 291 -10.56 -8.63 14.42
C ASN A 291 -11.27 -8.06 13.18
N LEU A 292 -10.54 -7.35 12.32
CA LEU A 292 -11.05 -6.80 11.06
C LEU A 292 -11.62 -7.90 10.16
N ARG A 293 -10.93 -9.04 10.06
CA ARG A 293 -11.40 -10.22 9.32
C ARG A 293 -12.70 -10.78 9.92
N SER A 294 -12.92 -10.64 11.21
CA SER A 294 -14.14 -11.14 11.86
C SER A 294 -15.31 -10.17 11.67
N SER A 295 -15.07 -8.86 11.67
CA SER A 295 -16.12 -7.83 11.55
C SER A 295 -16.45 -7.44 10.10
N ALA A 296 -15.45 -7.25 9.24
CA ALA A 296 -15.63 -6.66 7.90
C ALA A 296 -15.82 -7.69 6.77
N MET A 297 -15.49 -8.98 7.02
CA MET A 297 -15.57 -10.05 6.01
C MET A 297 -16.96 -10.24 5.38
N PRO A 298 -18.08 -10.22 6.12
CA PRO A 298 -19.41 -10.33 5.52
C PRO A 298 -19.69 -9.21 4.52
N SER A 299 -19.43 -7.95 4.93
CA SER A 299 -19.63 -6.76 4.10
C SER A 299 -18.74 -6.76 2.86
N TYR A 300 -17.47 -7.16 2.99
CA TYR A 300 -16.57 -7.24 1.85
C TYR A 300 -17.02 -8.30 0.84
N LYS A 301 -17.53 -9.45 1.31
CA LYS A 301 -18.09 -10.48 0.43
C LYS A 301 -19.37 -10.02 -0.28
N GLU A 302 -20.26 -9.34 0.45
CA GLU A 302 -21.49 -8.76 -0.11
C GLU A 302 -21.16 -7.80 -1.26
N PHE A 303 -20.17 -6.92 -1.06
CA PHE A 303 -19.76 -5.93 -2.05
C PHE A 303 -18.79 -6.47 -3.13
N ARG A 304 -18.44 -7.76 -3.10
CA ARG A 304 -17.46 -8.39 -3.99
C ARG A 304 -16.08 -7.73 -3.94
N ILE A 305 -15.66 -7.29 -2.76
CA ILE A 305 -14.32 -6.76 -2.50
C ILE A 305 -13.37 -7.95 -2.27
N PRO A 306 -12.16 -7.97 -2.87
CA PRO A 306 -11.20 -9.04 -2.63
C PRO A 306 -10.84 -9.18 -1.16
N THR A 307 -10.96 -10.38 -0.61
CA THR A 307 -10.69 -10.69 0.81
C THR A 307 -9.49 -11.63 1.00
N ASP A 308 -8.94 -12.18 -0.09
CA ASP A 308 -7.82 -13.14 -0.04
C ASP A 308 -6.59 -12.57 0.68
N TRP A 309 -6.37 -11.27 0.58
CA TRP A 309 -5.27 -10.59 1.26
C TRP A 309 -5.37 -10.68 2.80
N MET A 310 -6.56 -10.84 3.37
CA MET A 310 -6.81 -10.93 4.82
C MET A 310 -6.70 -12.35 5.36
N LEU A 311 -6.61 -13.35 4.49
CA LEU A 311 -6.53 -14.75 4.89
C LEU A 311 -5.15 -15.09 5.45
N ASP A 312 -5.05 -16.25 6.11
CA ASP A 312 -3.79 -16.76 6.66
C ASP A 312 -2.69 -16.95 5.62
N SER A 313 -3.06 -17.26 4.38
CA SER A 313 -2.14 -17.34 3.23
C SER A 313 -1.71 -15.97 2.69
N GLY A 314 -2.47 -14.91 2.99
CA GLY A 314 -2.27 -13.55 2.48
C GLY A 314 -1.26 -12.74 3.30
N ILE A 315 -1.66 -11.56 3.77
CA ILE A 315 -0.77 -10.64 4.50
C ILE A 315 -0.29 -11.23 5.84
N ALA A 316 -1.10 -12.10 6.46
CA ALA A 316 -0.76 -12.76 7.72
C ALA A 316 0.50 -13.65 7.59
N SER A 317 0.62 -14.42 6.50
CA SER A 317 1.83 -15.22 6.24
C SER A 317 3.07 -14.33 6.12
N LYS A 318 2.97 -13.19 5.41
CA LYS A 318 4.06 -12.21 5.26
C LYS A 318 4.46 -11.59 6.60
N MET A 319 3.50 -11.33 7.48
CA MET A 319 3.76 -10.83 8.84
C MET A 319 4.52 -11.86 9.70
N ARG A 320 4.17 -13.15 9.60
CA ARG A 320 4.91 -14.23 10.27
C ARG A 320 6.36 -14.30 9.75
N LEU A 321 6.56 -14.23 8.42
CA LEU A 321 7.90 -14.18 7.82
C LEU A 321 8.71 -12.95 8.25
N ALA A 322 8.08 -11.77 8.32
CA ALA A 322 8.73 -10.56 8.81
C ALA A 322 9.16 -10.69 10.29
N SER A 323 8.34 -11.34 11.12
CA SER A 323 8.68 -11.66 12.50
C SER A 323 9.89 -12.59 12.60
N LEU A 324 9.99 -13.61 11.74
CA LEU A 324 11.18 -14.46 11.65
C LEU A 324 12.43 -13.68 11.24
N LYS A 325 12.31 -12.72 10.30
CA LYS A 325 13.43 -11.82 9.95
C LYS A 325 13.90 -11.04 11.19
N LEU A 326 12.98 -10.49 11.99
CA LEU A 326 13.32 -9.79 13.23
C LEU A 326 13.99 -10.71 14.25
N ALA A 327 13.51 -11.95 14.44
CA ALA A 327 14.16 -12.96 15.29
C ALA A 327 15.62 -13.20 14.89
N LYS A 328 15.88 -13.37 13.61
CA LYS A 328 17.24 -13.60 13.11
C LYS A 328 18.16 -12.41 13.38
N VAL A 329 17.67 -11.19 13.17
CA VAL A 329 18.43 -9.97 13.46
C VAL A 329 18.72 -9.86 14.96
N TYR A 330 17.72 -10.08 15.81
CA TYR A 330 17.85 -10.03 17.26
C TYR A 330 18.89 -11.04 17.75
N MET A 331 18.73 -12.32 17.40
CA MET A 331 19.61 -13.40 17.88
C MET A 331 21.04 -13.24 17.36
N LYS A 332 21.24 -12.88 16.10
CA LYS A 332 22.57 -12.58 15.55
C LYS A 332 23.25 -11.44 16.32
N ARG A 333 22.50 -10.38 16.67
CA ARG A 333 23.06 -9.26 17.42
C ARG A 333 23.38 -9.64 18.86
N SER A 334 22.49 -10.37 19.53
CA SER A 334 22.70 -10.86 20.90
C SER A 334 23.92 -11.78 21.01
N LEU A 335 24.09 -12.71 20.05
CA LEU A 335 25.27 -13.59 20.02
C LEU A 335 26.57 -12.78 19.88
N LYS A 336 26.61 -11.80 18.97
CA LYS A 336 27.80 -10.93 18.84
C LYS A 336 28.14 -10.16 20.11
N GLU A 337 27.14 -9.74 20.87
CA GLU A 337 27.37 -9.01 22.13
C GLU A 337 27.82 -9.94 23.25
N LEU A 338 27.19 -11.11 23.36
CA LEU A 338 27.54 -12.14 24.34
C LEU A 338 28.93 -12.75 24.07
N ASP A 339 29.52 -12.57 22.88
CA ASP A 339 30.92 -12.91 22.60
C ASP A 339 31.90 -11.85 23.12
N ARG A 340 31.46 -10.60 23.23
CA ARG A 340 32.29 -9.47 23.70
C ARG A 340 32.28 -9.34 25.20
N GLU A 341 31.13 -9.61 25.83
CA GLU A 341 30.92 -9.50 27.27
C GLU A 341 30.79 -10.89 27.88
N THR A 342 31.87 -11.38 28.49
CA THR A 342 31.88 -12.64 29.25
C THR A 342 31.05 -12.45 30.54
N GLY A 343 29.71 -12.53 30.44
CA GLY A 343 28.81 -12.35 31.59
C GLY A 343 27.38 -11.86 31.30
N GLY A 344 26.89 -11.96 30.06
CA GLY A 344 25.56 -11.43 29.66
C GLY A 344 24.36 -12.37 29.92
N GLU A 345 24.20 -12.93 31.12
CA GLU A 345 23.10 -13.86 31.43
C GLU A 345 21.70 -13.24 31.25
N THR A 346 21.55 -11.95 31.60
CA THR A 346 20.30 -11.20 31.43
C THR A 346 19.94 -11.04 29.95
N LEU A 347 20.93 -10.69 29.12
CA LEU A 347 20.79 -10.58 27.68
C LEU A 347 20.40 -11.94 27.09
N LEU A 348 21.06 -13.01 27.53
CA LEU A 348 20.75 -14.37 27.07
C LEU A 348 19.31 -14.77 27.39
N ALA A 349 18.86 -14.54 28.63
CA ALA A 349 17.48 -14.80 29.03
C ALA A 349 16.47 -13.96 28.22
N GLN A 350 16.79 -12.70 27.93
CA GLN A 350 15.98 -11.85 27.06
C GLN A 350 15.92 -12.38 25.63
N SER A 351 17.05 -12.82 25.05
CA SER A 351 17.11 -13.41 23.71
C SER A 351 16.30 -14.69 23.59
N VAL A 352 16.37 -15.57 24.59
CA VAL A 352 15.57 -16.80 24.63
C VAL A 352 14.07 -16.48 24.71
N ARG A 353 13.67 -15.54 25.57
CA ARG A 353 12.26 -15.10 25.66
C ARG A 353 11.77 -14.48 24.36
N PHE A 354 12.61 -13.67 23.71
CA PHE A 354 12.29 -13.06 22.43
C PHE A 354 12.11 -14.11 21.33
N ALA A 355 13.03 -15.06 21.22
CA ALA A 355 12.95 -16.15 20.26
C ALA A 355 11.69 -17.01 20.48
N TYR A 356 11.37 -17.35 21.73
CA TYR A 356 10.15 -18.09 22.07
C TYR A 356 8.87 -17.31 21.73
N ARG A 357 8.85 -15.99 22.01
CA ARG A 357 7.73 -15.12 21.62
C ARG A 357 7.51 -15.13 20.11
N VAL A 358 8.58 -15.01 19.32
CA VAL A 358 8.48 -15.09 17.85
C VAL A 358 8.05 -16.48 17.39
N HIS A 359 8.56 -17.54 18.00
CA HIS A 359 8.14 -18.92 17.72
C HIS A 359 6.62 -19.09 17.90
N GLN A 360 6.06 -18.62 19.01
CA GLN A 360 4.62 -18.66 19.29
C GLN A 360 3.82 -17.82 18.29
N PHE A 361 4.34 -16.65 17.91
CA PHE A 361 3.68 -15.77 16.95
C PHE A 361 3.66 -16.33 15.51
N ALA A 362 4.81 -16.85 15.05
CA ALA A 362 4.99 -17.34 13.69
C ALA A 362 4.51 -18.79 13.50
N GLY A 363 4.28 -19.53 14.60
CA GLY A 363 3.93 -20.95 14.59
C GLY A 363 5.14 -21.87 14.33
N GLY A 364 6.35 -21.40 14.63
CA GLY A 364 7.60 -22.06 14.31
C GLY A 364 8.73 -21.08 14.04
N LEU A 365 9.97 -21.58 14.01
CA LEU A 365 11.14 -20.84 13.53
C LEU A 365 11.64 -21.51 12.24
N ASP A 366 12.22 -20.72 11.32
CA ASP A 366 12.88 -21.28 10.14
C ASP A 366 14.22 -21.94 10.53
N CYS A 367 14.80 -22.73 9.61
CA CYS A 367 16.03 -23.48 9.90
C CYS A 367 17.20 -22.58 10.31
N GLU A 368 17.29 -21.37 9.72
CA GLU A 368 18.31 -20.38 10.08
C GLU A 368 18.09 -19.82 11.50
N ALA A 369 16.86 -19.43 11.84
CA ALA A 369 16.51 -18.94 13.17
C ALA A 369 16.67 -20.03 14.24
N MET A 370 16.30 -21.28 13.93
CA MET A 370 16.51 -22.42 14.82
C MET A 370 17.99 -22.64 15.12
N ARG A 371 18.86 -22.61 14.10
CA ARG A 371 20.31 -22.74 14.30
C ARG A 371 20.86 -21.62 15.20
N LEU A 372 20.41 -20.37 14.99
CA LEU A 372 20.81 -19.24 15.85
C LEU A 372 20.30 -19.40 17.29
N PHE A 373 19.12 -19.98 17.46
CA PHE A 373 18.55 -20.26 18.76
C PHE A 373 19.35 -21.37 19.48
N GLU A 374 19.76 -22.42 18.77
CA GLU A 374 20.65 -23.46 19.30
C GLU A 374 22.01 -22.89 19.72
N ASP A 375 22.60 -22.01 18.90
CA ASP A 375 23.84 -21.30 19.23
C ASP A 375 23.69 -20.49 20.54
N LEU A 376 22.54 -19.83 20.76
CA LEU A 376 22.23 -19.14 22.03
C LEU A 376 22.14 -20.13 23.20
N MET A 377 21.45 -21.25 23.02
CA MET A 377 21.29 -22.27 24.06
C MET A 377 22.60 -22.95 24.44
N GLN A 378 23.53 -23.13 23.50
CA GLN A 378 24.86 -23.64 23.80
C GLN A 378 25.63 -22.72 24.76
N ARG A 379 25.50 -21.40 24.58
CA ARG A 379 26.11 -20.43 25.51
C ARG A 379 25.46 -20.45 26.88
N ALA A 380 24.15 -20.68 26.96
CA ALA A 380 23.47 -20.85 28.24
C ALA A 380 24.04 -22.04 29.02
N ARG A 381 24.30 -23.15 28.32
CA ARG A 381 24.89 -24.36 28.93
C ARG A 381 26.34 -24.17 29.36
N LEU A 382 27.12 -23.41 28.59
CA LEU A 382 28.50 -23.08 28.94
C LEU A 382 28.58 -22.11 30.13
N ALA A 383 27.65 -21.16 30.21
CA ALA A 383 27.53 -20.25 31.36
C ALA A 383 27.04 -20.97 32.63
N SER A 384 26.23 -22.03 32.51
CA SER A 384 25.70 -22.78 33.66
C SER A 384 26.59 -23.92 34.17
N SER A 385 27.74 -24.19 33.54
CA SER A 385 28.66 -25.24 34.01
C SER A 385 29.55 -24.68 35.12
N PRO A 386 29.55 -25.26 36.34
CA PRO A 386 30.46 -24.83 37.40
C PRO A 386 31.91 -25.21 37.04
N PRO A 387 32.91 -24.45 37.53
CA PRO A 387 34.33 -24.73 37.33
C PRO A 387 34.80 -26.03 38.01
#